data_AF-A0A813D665-F1
#
_entry.id   AF-A0A813D665-F1
#
_cell.length_a   1.000
_cell.length_b   1.000
_cell.length_c   1.000
_cell.angle_alpha   90.00
_cell.angle_beta   90.00
_cell.angle_gamma   90.00
#
_symmetry.space_group_name_H-M   'P 1'
#
loop_
_entity.id
_entity.type
_entity.pdbx_description
1 polymer ?
#
loop_
_entity_poly.entity_id
_entity_poly.type
_entity_poly.pdbx_seq_one_letter_code
_entity_poly.pdbx_strand_id
1 'polypeptide(L)'
;MAAIAAIASPRVISDAELAEHNKPGNMWLAVNGDVYDMSKFGKMHPGGVKVLEELAGRDVTTEFYELHRHEVLAKYARLRVGRLDSASAQAVNQSFKGVPFAEIPAFQGQMSPYYGESHKRFTEAVQDFVNNELVPIAATQDLSGSYPDRELQMKLGQKGLMVTRMGPGPWMRDAKEMGIEIPGGVEPQEFDYFHEAIAHQEIGRIGLPGFIDSLGAGWLISAPAIYHFGSE
;
A
#
# COMPACT_ATOMS: atom_id res chain seq x y z
N MET A 1 -19.28 30.84 -6.49
CA MET A 1 -18.04 30.87 -5.67
C MET A 1 -18.36 30.28 -4.30
N ALA A 2 -18.53 28.95 -4.21
CA ALA A 2 -18.72 28.28 -2.92
C ALA A 2 -17.34 28.08 -2.28
N ALA A 3 -17.18 28.58 -1.06
CA ALA A 3 -15.94 28.45 -0.30
C ALA A 3 -15.64 26.96 -0.05
N ILE A 4 -14.47 26.51 -0.49
CA ILE A 4 -13.89 25.23 -0.07
C ILE A 4 -13.58 25.39 1.41
N ALA A 5 -14.37 24.76 2.28
CA ALA A 5 -14.05 24.67 3.69
C ALA A 5 -12.70 23.92 3.81
N ALA A 6 -11.70 24.59 4.39
CA ALA A 6 -10.42 23.98 4.69
C ALA A 6 -10.66 22.74 5.57
N ILE A 7 -10.36 21.55 5.04
CA ILE A 7 -10.38 20.31 5.80
C ILE A 7 -9.19 20.42 6.75
N ALA A 8 -9.48 20.69 8.02
CA ALA A 8 -8.46 20.73 9.07
C ALA A 8 -7.72 19.38 9.09
N SER A 9 -6.39 19.42 9.09
CA SER A 9 -5.56 18.22 9.24
C SER A 9 -6.00 17.46 10.49
N PRO A 10 -6.18 16.12 10.41
CA PRO A 10 -6.63 15.33 11.56
C PRO A 10 -5.63 15.47 12.72
N ARG A 11 -6.15 15.61 13.94
CA ARG A 11 -5.35 15.69 15.17
C ARG A 11 -4.40 14.48 15.25
N VAL A 12 -3.12 14.74 15.47
CA VAL A 12 -2.12 13.71 15.74
C VAL A 12 -2.22 13.31 17.21
N ILE A 13 -2.26 11.99 17.48
CA ILE A 13 -2.44 11.37 18.79
C ILE A 13 -1.25 10.46 19.03
N SER A 14 -0.53 10.60 20.14
CA SER A 14 0.59 9.68 20.44
C SER A 14 0.08 8.33 20.96
N ASP A 15 0.90 7.27 20.89
CA ASP A 15 0.57 5.99 21.52
C ASP A 15 0.34 6.14 23.03
N ALA A 16 1.12 7.02 23.68
CA ALA A 16 0.97 7.33 25.09
C ALA A 16 -0.40 7.97 25.37
N GLU A 17 -0.83 8.92 24.53
CA GLU A 17 -2.16 9.54 24.64
C GLU A 17 -3.26 8.51 24.40
N LEU A 18 -3.17 7.70 23.35
CA LEU A 18 -4.15 6.64 23.09
C LEU A 18 -4.30 5.71 24.31
N ALA A 19 -3.20 5.30 24.92
CA ALA A 19 -3.19 4.42 26.08
C ALA A 19 -3.90 5.00 27.33
N GLU A 20 -4.06 6.33 27.43
CA GLU A 20 -4.82 6.96 28.52
C GLU A 20 -6.35 6.78 28.38
N HIS A 21 -6.83 6.49 27.18
CA HIS A 21 -8.24 6.33 26.86
C HIS A 21 -8.68 4.85 26.93
N ASN A 22 -8.51 4.24 28.10
CA ASN A 22 -8.71 2.81 28.35
C ASN A 22 -9.74 2.47 29.46
N LYS A 23 -10.66 3.38 29.79
CA LYS A 23 -11.59 3.22 30.92
C LYS A 23 -13.05 3.18 30.44
N PRO A 24 -13.97 2.54 31.19
CA PRO A 24 -15.40 2.60 30.87
C PRO A 24 -15.89 4.05 30.75
N GLY A 25 -16.46 4.39 29.59
CA GLY A 25 -16.91 5.76 29.27
C GLY A 25 -15.82 6.71 28.77
N ASN A 26 -14.57 6.25 28.67
CA ASN A 26 -13.46 6.92 27.99
C ASN A 26 -12.60 5.87 27.26
N MET A 27 -13.07 5.41 26.10
CA MET A 27 -12.49 4.30 25.35
C MET A 27 -12.17 4.74 23.94
N TRP A 28 -10.87 4.84 23.62
CA TRP A 28 -10.42 5.06 22.25
C TRP A 28 -9.77 3.80 21.71
N LEU A 29 -9.91 3.60 20.40
CA LEU A 29 -9.30 2.49 19.68
C LEU A 29 -8.67 3.03 18.40
N ALA A 30 -7.49 2.57 18.05
CA ALA A 30 -6.92 2.84 16.74
C ALA A 30 -7.20 1.67 15.78
N VAL A 31 -7.58 2.00 14.54
CA VAL A 31 -7.74 1.03 13.45
C VAL A 31 -7.11 1.64 12.20
N ASN A 32 -6.12 0.96 11.65
CA ASN A 32 -5.35 1.38 10.48
C ASN A 32 -4.76 2.80 10.66
N GLY A 33 -4.27 3.10 11.87
CA GLY A 33 -3.72 4.40 12.26
C GLY A 33 -4.76 5.48 12.58
N ASP A 34 -6.04 5.30 12.27
CA ASP A 34 -7.10 6.24 12.63
C ASP A 34 -7.65 5.93 14.03
N VAL A 35 -7.79 6.97 14.86
CA VAL A 35 -8.26 6.82 16.24
C VAL A 35 -9.74 7.16 16.34
N TYR A 36 -10.53 6.29 16.95
CA TYR A 36 -11.96 6.40 17.13
C TYR A 36 -12.36 6.45 18.60
N ASP A 37 -13.23 7.38 18.96
CA ASP A 37 -13.85 7.45 20.28
C ASP A 37 -15.09 6.55 20.35
N MET A 38 -14.94 5.45 21.09
CA MET A 38 -15.96 4.41 21.25
C MET A 38 -16.77 4.58 22.54
N SER A 39 -16.53 5.63 23.32
CA SER A 39 -17.11 5.83 24.65
C SER A 39 -18.64 5.81 24.65
N LYS A 40 -19.26 6.43 23.63
CA LYS A 40 -20.73 6.43 23.46
C LYS A 40 -21.24 5.25 22.64
N PHE A 41 -20.37 4.67 21.80
CA PHE A 41 -20.74 3.59 20.89
C PHE A 41 -20.74 2.21 21.56
N GLY A 42 -20.00 2.03 22.65
CA GLY A 42 -19.82 0.71 23.29
C GLY A 42 -21.12 -0.07 23.55
N LYS A 43 -22.20 0.61 23.95
CA LYS A 43 -23.52 -0.02 24.20
C LYS A 43 -24.28 -0.41 22.92
N MET A 44 -23.91 0.15 21.78
CA MET A 44 -24.49 -0.10 20.46
C MET A 44 -23.66 -1.07 19.62
N HIS A 45 -22.49 -1.50 20.11
CA HIS A 45 -21.63 -2.43 19.41
C HIS A 45 -22.26 -3.84 19.40
N PRO A 46 -22.53 -4.44 18.22
CA PRO A 46 -23.18 -5.76 18.14
C PRO A 46 -22.40 -6.88 18.83
N GLY A 47 -21.07 -6.79 18.89
CA GLY A 47 -20.21 -7.72 19.64
C GLY A 47 -20.20 -7.51 21.16
N GLY A 48 -20.98 -6.53 21.66
CA GLY A 48 -21.02 -6.15 23.06
C GLY A 48 -19.92 -5.16 23.45
N VAL A 49 -20.09 -4.54 24.62
CA VAL A 49 -19.15 -3.52 25.13
C VAL A 49 -17.85 -4.11 25.69
N LYS A 50 -17.90 -5.35 26.20
CA LYS A 50 -16.76 -5.99 26.89
C LYS A 50 -15.51 -6.10 26.03
N VAL A 51 -15.67 -6.48 24.75
CA VAL A 51 -14.53 -6.58 23.83
C VAL A 51 -13.87 -5.22 23.56
N LEU A 52 -14.67 -4.15 23.54
CA LEU A 52 -14.14 -2.80 23.38
C LEU A 52 -13.44 -2.32 24.65
N GLU A 53 -13.95 -2.68 25.83
CA GLU A 53 -13.32 -2.39 27.12
C GLU A 53 -11.97 -3.11 27.28
N GLU A 54 -11.89 -4.37 26.86
CA GLU A 54 -10.66 -5.18 26.93
C GLU A 54 -9.54 -4.64 26.04
N LEU A 55 -9.90 -4.06 24.90
CA LEU A 55 -8.95 -3.57 23.90
C LEU A 55 -8.76 -2.04 23.93
N ALA A 56 -9.46 -1.32 24.80
CA ALA A 56 -9.41 0.14 24.86
C ALA A 56 -8.00 0.67 25.08
N GLY A 57 -7.68 1.78 24.43
CA GLY A 57 -6.38 2.44 24.45
C GLY A 57 -5.29 1.72 23.65
N ARG A 58 -5.66 0.93 22.64
CA ARG A 58 -4.74 0.17 21.78
C ARG A 58 -5.05 0.35 20.30
N ASP A 59 -4.06 0.06 19.47
CA ASP A 59 -4.28 -0.26 18.06
C ASP A 59 -4.83 -1.68 17.96
N VAL A 60 -6.04 -1.80 17.39
CA VAL A 60 -6.79 -3.05 17.25
C VAL A 60 -7.03 -3.38 15.78
N THR A 61 -6.14 -2.92 14.90
CA THR A 61 -6.26 -3.12 13.46
C THR A 61 -6.45 -4.59 13.11
N THR A 62 -5.67 -5.48 13.70
CA THR A 62 -5.73 -6.93 13.45
C THR A 62 -7.08 -7.50 13.89
N GLU A 63 -7.46 -7.29 15.15
CA GLU A 63 -8.69 -7.80 15.76
C GLU A 63 -9.94 -7.24 15.04
N PHE A 64 -9.88 -6.00 14.57
CA PHE A 64 -10.95 -5.42 13.79
C PHE A 64 -11.17 -6.19 12.48
N TYR A 65 -10.11 -6.45 11.72
CA TYR A 65 -10.21 -7.10 10.41
C TYR A 65 -10.45 -8.62 10.46
N GLU A 66 -10.23 -9.27 11.61
CA GLU A 66 -10.66 -10.65 11.81
C GLU A 66 -12.19 -10.81 11.73
N LEU A 67 -12.94 -9.76 12.11
CA LEU A 67 -14.38 -9.82 12.29
C LEU A 67 -15.17 -8.80 11.44
N HIS A 68 -14.51 -7.74 10.95
CA HIS A 68 -15.14 -6.62 10.28
C HIS A 68 -14.44 -6.24 8.98
N ARG A 69 -15.20 -5.70 8.03
CA ARG A 69 -14.66 -5.13 6.80
C ARG A 69 -14.43 -3.63 6.95
N HIS A 70 -13.55 -3.07 6.13
CA HIS A 70 -13.15 -1.65 6.21
C HIS A 70 -14.35 -0.69 6.07
N GLU A 71 -15.36 -1.04 5.27
CA GLU A 71 -16.55 -0.21 5.02
C GLU A 71 -17.37 0.09 6.29
N VAL A 72 -17.21 -0.73 7.33
CA VAL A 72 -17.82 -0.47 8.65
C VAL A 72 -17.30 0.86 9.20
N LEU A 73 -16.01 1.17 9.05
CA LEU A 73 -15.43 2.43 9.54
C LEU A 73 -16.01 3.64 8.83
N ALA A 74 -16.34 3.54 7.55
CA ALA A 74 -16.98 4.62 6.79
C ALA A 74 -18.34 5.01 7.38
N LYS A 75 -19.13 4.03 7.86
CA LYS A 75 -20.42 4.27 8.54
C LYS A 75 -20.27 4.98 9.89
N TYR A 76 -19.10 4.87 10.51
CA TYR A 76 -18.79 5.42 11.83
C TYR A 76 -17.69 6.49 11.78
N ALA A 77 -17.45 7.11 10.61
CA ALA A 77 -16.44 8.15 10.42
C ALA A 77 -16.57 9.32 11.42
N ARG A 78 -17.80 9.62 11.87
CA ARG A 78 -18.09 10.64 12.90
C ARG A 78 -17.46 10.37 14.28
N LEU A 79 -17.03 9.14 14.54
CA LEU A 79 -16.37 8.76 15.79
C LEU A 79 -14.86 8.98 15.74
N ARG A 80 -14.29 9.29 14.56
CA ARG A 80 -12.85 9.52 14.41
C ARG A 80 -12.45 10.81 15.13
N VAL A 81 -11.43 10.73 15.98
CA VAL A 81 -10.90 11.84 16.79
C VAL A 81 -9.48 12.25 16.40
N GLY A 82 -8.79 11.44 15.60
CA GLY A 82 -7.45 11.77 15.13
C GLY A 82 -6.77 10.62 14.38
N ARG A 83 -5.43 10.70 14.31
CA ARG A 83 -4.54 9.70 13.71
C ARG A 83 -3.30 9.52 14.60
N LEU A 84 -2.77 8.30 14.70
CA LEU A 84 -1.58 8.02 15.52
C LEU A 84 -0.30 8.71 15.00
N ASP A 85 0.53 9.19 15.92
CA ASP A 85 1.85 9.85 15.70
C ASP A 85 2.91 8.84 15.24
N SER A 86 2.83 7.63 15.78
CA SER A 86 3.62 6.45 15.40
C SER A 86 3.10 5.84 14.10
N ALA A 87 3.09 6.62 13.02
CA ALA A 87 2.92 6.08 11.68
C ALA A 87 4.14 5.22 11.23
N SER A 88 4.72 4.42 12.13
CA SER A 88 5.30 3.13 11.80
C SER A 88 4.18 2.09 11.83
N ALA A 89 3.46 1.96 10.72
CA ALA A 89 2.80 0.76 10.16
C ALA A 89 2.03 -0.18 11.14
N GLN A 90 0.83 -0.62 10.80
CA GLN A 90 0.66 -1.56 9.69
C GLN A 90 -0.45 -1.05 8.77
N ALA A 91 -0.08 -0.54 7.59
CA ALA A 91 -0.89 -0.90 6.43
C ALA A 91 -1.08 -2.40 6.55
N VAL A 92 -2.33 -2.88 6.61
CA VAL A 92 -2.62 -4.31 6.63
C VAL A 92 -1.69 -4.88 5.59
N ASN A 93 -0.67 -5.61 6.06
CA ASN A 93 0.17 -6.37 5.19
C ASN A 93 -0.84 -7.40 4.72
N GLN A 94 -1.53 -7.11 3.61
CA GLN A 94 -2.25 -8.10 2.84
C GLN A 94 -1.16 -8.97 2.22
N SER A 95 -0.33 -9.55 3.09
CA SER A 95 0.58 -10.59 2.77
C SER A 95 -0.34 -11.72 2.41
N PHE A 96 -0.56 -11.87 1.11
CA PHE A 96 -1.28 -12.99 0.55
C PHE A 96 -0.52 -14.31 0.78
N LYS A 97 0.68 -14.24 1.39
CA LYS A 97 1.45 -15.36 1.93
C LYS A 97 0.60 -16.22 2.85
N GLY A 98 0.16 -17.36 2.32
CA GLY A 98 -0.63 -18.37 3.03
C GLY A 98 -2.10 -18.43 2.62
N VAL A 99 -2.60 -17.46 1.84
CA VAL A 99 -3.93 -17.56 1.23
C VAL A 99 -3.87 -18.54 0.05
N PRO A 100 -4.71 -19.59 0.02
CA PRO A 100 -4.73 -20.54 -1.08
C PRO A 100 -4.91 -19.82 -2.44
N PHE A 101 -4.07 -20.15 -3.41
CA PHE A 101 -4.08 -19.62 -4.78
C PHE A 101 -3.81 -18.11 -4.92
N ALA A 102 -3.44 -17.42 -3.85
CA ALA A 102 -3.15 -15.98 -3.90
C ALA A 102 -1.68 -15.65 -4.18
N GLU A 103 -0.82 -16.67 -4.34
CA GLU A 103 0.60 -16.53 -4.66
C GLU A 103 0.97 -17.40 -5.85
N ILE A 104 2.04 -17.01 -6.54
CA ILE A 104 2.61 -17.81 -7.62
C ILE A 104 3.09 -19.15 -7.02
N PRO A 105 2.61 -20.31 -7.50
CA PRO A 105 2.93 -21.60 -6.87
C PRO A 105 4.44 -21.89 -6.78
N ALA A 106 5.23 -21.34 -7.70
CA ALA A 106 6.69 -21.44 -7.68
C ALA A 106 7.30 -20.89 -6.38
N PHE A 107 6.73 -19.81 -5.85
CA PHE A 107 7.19 -19.20 -4.59
C PHE A 107 6.64 -19.92 -3.35
N GLN A 108 5.75 -20.89 -3.55
CA GLN A 108 5.22 -21.78 -2.52
C GLN A 108 5.90 -23.17 -2.53
N GLY A 109 7.04 -23.29 -3.21
CA GLY A 109 7.84 -24.52 -3.26
C GLY A 109 7.46 -25.49 -4.38
N GLN A 110 6.55 -25.10 -5.29
CA GLN A 110 6.33 -25.89 -6.50
C GLN A 110 7.43 -25.64 -7.53
N MET A 111 7.81 -26.68 -8.27
CA MET A 111 8.78 -26.54 -9.36
C MET A 111 8.16 -25.74 -10.52
N SER A 112 8.91 -24.80 -11.08
CA SER A 112 8.51 -24.05 -12.26
C SER A 112 9.66 -23.95 -13.27
N PRO A 113 9.40 -24.13 -14.57
CA PRO A 113 10.40 -23.84 -15.61
C PRO A 113 10.51 -22.33 -15.93
N TYR A 114 9.61 -21.50 -15.36
CA TYR A 114 9.51 -20.07 -15.67
C TYR A 114 10.04 -19.19 -14.54
N TYR A 115 9.76 -19.55 -13.28
CA TYR A 115 10.14 -18.76 -12.13
C TYR A 115 11.36 -19.37 -11.43
N GLY A 116 12.39 -18.55 -11.23
CA GLY A 116 13.65 -18.89 -10.56
C GLY A 116 14.01 -17.91 -9.44
N GLU A 117 15.26 -17.96 -8.99
CA GLU A 117 15.71 -17.17 -7.82
C GLU A 117 15.69 -15.65 -8.07
N SER A 118 16.03 -15.20 -9.29
CA SER A 118 15.93 -13.77 -9.65
C SER A 118 14.49 -13.25 -9.52
N HIS A 119 13.52 -14.03 -10.00
CA HIS A 119 12.10 -13.72 -9.91
C HIS A 119 11.63 -13.63 -8.47
N LYS A 120 12.08 -14.55 -7.61
CA LYS A 120 11.71 -14.54 -6.19
C LYS A 120 12.23 -13.28 -5.48
N ARG A 121 13.53 -12.97 -5.63
CA ARG A 121 14.12 -11.73 -5.08
C ARG A 121 13.41 -10.48 -5.61
N PHE A 122 13.08 -10.48 -6.90
CA PHE A 122 12.34 -9.40 -7.53
C PHE A 122 10.95 -9.23 -6.92
N THR A 123 10.18 -10.33 -6.79
CA THR A 123 8.86 -10.31 -6.15
C THR A 123 8.92 -9.77 -4.74
N GLU A 124 9.85 -10.24 -3.92
CA GLU A 124 10.01 -9.78 -2.53
C GLU A 124 10.28 -8.26 -2.49
N ALA A 125 11.18 -7.77 -3.33
CA ALA A 125 11.50 -6.34 -3.37
C ALA A 125 10.34 -5.46 -3.90
N VAL A 126 9.60 -5.94 -4.92
CA VAL A 126 8.42 -5.21 -5.42
C VAL A 126 7.32 -5.21 -4.36
N GLN A 127 7.09 -6.34 -3.69
CA GLN A 127 6.13 -6.44 -2.58
C GLN A 127 6.48 -5.46 -1.46
N ASP A 128 7.75 -5.40 -1.07
CA ASP A 128 8.22 -4.47 -0.04
C ASP A 128 7.96 -3.01 -0.44
N PHE A 129 8.24 -2.64 -1.70
CA PHE A 129 7.93 -1.30 -2.18
C PHE A 129 6.42 -1.02 -2.20
N VAL A 130 5.63 -1.92 -2.78
CA VAL A 130 4.17 -1.77 -2.88
C VAL A 130 3.56 -1.60 -1.49
N ASN A 131 3.90 -2.48 -0.55
CA ASN A 131 3.29 -2.50 0.78
C ASN A 131 3.70 -1.31 1.65
N ASN A 132 4.96 -0.86 1.54
CA ASN A 132 5.46 0.21 2.40
C ASN A 132 5.27 1.61 1.81
N GLU A 133 5.23 1.75 0.48
CA GLU A 133 5.22 3.06 -0.19
C GLU A 133 3.88 3.36 -0.86
N LEU A 134 3.21 2.36 -1.45
CA LEU A 134 2.02 2.59 -2.28
C LEU A 134 0.71 2.30 -1.53
N VAL A 135 0.60 1.16 -0.88
CA VAL A 135 -0.61 0.76 -0.13
C VAL A 135 -1.05 1.82 0.91
N PRO A 136 -0.15 2.44 1.71
CA PRO A 136 -0.57 3.38 2.75
C PRO A 136 -1.27 4.64 2.23
N ILE A 137 -1.01 5.00 0.97
CA ILE A 137 -1.51 6.23 0.34
C ILE A 137 -2.61 5.96 -0.70
N ALA A 138 -2.70 4.74 -1.22
CA ALA A 138 -3.50 4.41 -2.39
C ALA A 138 -4.98 4.83 -2.26
N ALA A 139 -5.65 4.44 -1.17
CA ALA A 139 -7.06 4.76 -0.97
C ALA A 139 -7.31 6.27 -0.81
N THR A 140 -6.41 6.98 -0.13
CA THR A 140 -6.56 8.44 0.06
C THR A 140 -6.37 9.17 -1.26
N GLN A 141 -5.35 8.80 -2.04
CA GLN A 141 -5.06 9.44 -3.31
C GLN A 141 -6.14 9.14 -4.36
N ASP A 142 -6.59 7.88 -4.45
CA ASP A 142 -7.68 7.47 -5.34
C ASP A 142 -8.96 8.29 -5.08
N LEU A 143 -9.38 8.41 -3.81
CA LEU A 143 -10.56 9.19 -3.43
C LEU A 143 -10.41 10.69 -3.68
N SER A 144 -9.20 11.23 -3.52
CA SER A 144 -8.93 12.65 -3.74
C SER A 144 -8.88 13.03 -5.21
N GLY A 145 -8.68 12.07 -6.11
CA GLY A 145 -8.39 12.31 -7.53
C GLY A 145 -7.08 13.07 -7.76
N SER A 146 -6.21 13.17 -6.74
CA SER A 146 -4.90 13.79 -6.86
C SER A 146 -3.89 12.83 -7.49
N TYR A 147 -2.89 13.39 -8.16
CA TYR A 147 -1.79 12.63 -8.72
C TYR A 147 -0.71 12.39 -7.65
N PRO A 148 0.06 11.30 -7.76
CA PRO A 148 1.29 11.10 -7.01
C PRO A 148 2.14 12.36 -7.05
N ASP A 149 2.59 12.82 -5.89
CA ASP A 149 3.46 13.97 -5.84
C ASP A 149 4.82 13.69 -6.51
N ARG A 150 5.59 14.76 -6.72
CA ARG A 150 6.88 14.68 -7.41
C ARG A 150 7.86 13.77 -6.68
N GLU A 151 7.80 13.72 -5.35
CA GLU A 151 8.70 12.89 -4.55
C GLU A 151 8.43 11.41 -4.80
N LEU A 152 7.16 11.00 -4.75
CA LEU A 152 6.74 9.64 -5.04
C LEU A 152 7.04 9.24 -6.49
N GLN A 153 6.80 10.12 -7.47
CA GLN A 153 7.15 9.84 -8.87
C GLN A 153 8.66 9.65 -9.07
N MET A 154 9.49 10.49 -8.44
CA MET A 154 10.94 10.32 -8.47
C MET A 154 11.35 9.00 -7.79
N LYS A 155 10.71 8.63 -6.69
CA LYS A 155 10.96 7.38 -5.98
C LYS A 155 10.61 6.15 -6.82
N LEU A 156 9.47 6.17 -7.52
CA LEU A 156 9.06 5.12 -8.47
C LEU A 156 10.08 4.93 -9.59
N GLY A 157 10.56 6.03 -10.17
CA GLY A 157 11.61 6.00 -11.19
C GLY A 157 12.93 5.46 -10.65
N GLN A 158 13.39 5.98 -9.51
CA GLN A 158 14.66 5.61 -8.89
C GLN A 158 14.71 4.16 -8.40
N LYS A 159 13.58 3.61 -7.93
CA LYS A 159 13.42 2.21 -7.53
C LYS A 159 13.02 1.28 -8.68
N GLY A 160 13.14 1.77 -9.92
CA GLY A 160 12.99 0.96 -11.12
C GLY A 160 11.57 0.49 -11.43
N LEU A 161 10.56 0.86 -10.64
CA LEU A 161 9.18 0.36 -10.82
C LEU A 161 8.52 0.88 -12.10
N MET A 162 9.06 1.95 -12.69
CA MET A 162 8.63 2.40 -14.02
C MET A 162 9.27 1.54 -15.11
N VAL A 163 10.61 1.48 -15.16
CA VAL A 163 11.35 0.81 -16.25
C VAL A 163 11.08 -0.70 -16.32
N THR A 164 10.88 -1.36 -15.17
CA THR A 164 10.60 -2.81 -15.14
C THR A 164 9.22 -3.17 -15.69
N ARG A 165 8.37 -2.19 -16.01
CA ARG A 165 7.08 -2.42 -16.63
C ARG A 165 7.13 -2.33 -18.16
N MET A 166 8.27 -1.96 -18.75
CA MET A 166 8.44 -1.86 -20.21
C MET A 166 8.90 -3.17 -20.87
N GLY A 167 9.06 -4.23 -20.09
CA GLY A 167 9.66 -5.48 -20.54
C GLY A 167 11.18 -5.42 -20.68
N PRO A 168 11.83 -6.56 -21.04
CA PRO A 168 13.26 -6.61 -21.28
C PRO A 168 13.65 -5.82 -22.53
N GLY A 169 14.74 -5.06 -22.44
CA GLY A 169 15.23 -4.25 -23.55
C GLY A 169 16.53 -3.49 -23.22
N PRO A 170 17.08 -2.74 -24.19
CA PRO A 170 18.34 -2.00 -24.02
C PRO A 170 18.26 -0.98 -22.88
N TRP A 171 17.08 -0.38 -22.66
CA TRP A 171 16.81 0.56 -21.57
C TRP A 171 17.10 0.01 -20.17
N MET A 172 17.10 -1.32 -19.97
CA MET A 172 17.47 -1.90 -18.67
C MET A 172 18.94 -1.65 -18.33
N ARG A 173 19.82 -1.64 -19.35
CA ARG A 173 21.23 -1.27 -19.15
C ARG A 173 21.38 0.22 -18.91
N ASP A 174 20.69 1.03 -19.71
CA ASP A 174 20.71 2.49 -19.58
C ASP A 174 20.22 2.93 -18.18
N ALA A 175 19.16 2.29 -17.69
CA ALA A 175 18.65 2.50 -16.34
C ALA A 175 19.73 2.19 -15.27
N LYS A 176 20.44 1.06 -15.41
CA LYS A 176 21.54 0.71 -14.50
C LYS A 176 22.68 1.73 -14.54
N GLU A 177 23.07 2.19 -15.74
CA GLU A 177 24.12 3.21 -15.91
C GLU A 177 23.73 4.56 -15.30
N MET A 178 22.44 4.90 -15.36
CA MET A 178 21.86 6.07 -14.69
C MET A 178 21.70 5.90 -13.17
N GLY A 179 22.05 4.74 -12.62
CA GLY A 179 21.96 4.45 -11.19
C GLY A 179 20.54 4.15 -10.71
N ILE A 180 19.61 3.80 -11.61
CA ILE A 180 18.27 3.32 -11.26
C ILE A 180 18.39 1.91 -10.66
N GLU A 181 17.76 1.72 -9.51
CA GLU A 181 17.76 0.44 -8.81
C GLU A 181 16.69 -0.49 -9.39
N ILE A 182 17.09 -1.61 -9.98
CA ILE A 182 16.13 -2.66 -10.35
C ILE A 182 15.78 -3.46 -9.09
N PRO A 183 14.48 -3.63 -8.77
CA PRO A 183 14.03 -4.38 -7.60
C PRO A 183 14.71 -5.74 -7.45
N GLY A 184 15.07 -6.09 -6.22
CA GLY A 184 15.72 -7.35 -5.90
C GLY A 184 17.17 -7.45 -6.38
N GLY A 185 17.73 -6.39 -6.98
CA GLY A 185 19.07 -6.42 -7.58
C GLY A 185 19.12 -7.37 -8.78
N VAL A 186 18.06 -7.39 -9.60
CA VAL A 186 18.04 -8.16 -10.85
C VAL A 186 18.91 -7.46 -11.88
N GLU A 187 19.85 -8.19 -12.44
CA GLU A 187 20.73 -7.66 -13.49
C GLU A 187 19.97 -7.50 -14.81
N PRO A 188 20.32 -6.51 -15.67
CA PRO A 188 19.64 -6.31 -16.96
C PRO A 188 19.59 -7.55 -17.85
N GLN A 189 20.56 -8.45 -17.76
CA GLN A 189 20.60 -9.70 -18.52
C GLN A 189 19.76 -10.83 -17.90
N GLU A 190 19.45 -10.73 -16.60
CA GLU A 190 18.56 -11.66 -15.90
C GLU A 190 17.08 -11.25 -16.05
N PHE A 191 16.80 -9.99 -16.34
CA PHE A 191 15.44 -9.46 -16.44
C PHE A 191 14.73 -9.99 -17.69
N ASP A 192 13.53 -10.53 -17.50
CA ASP A 192 12.69 -11.09 -18.55
C ASP A 192 11.20 -10.69 -18.39
N TYR A 193 10.35 -11.19 -19.28
CA TYR A 193 8.91 -10.90 -19.25
C TYR A 193 8.18 -11.44 -18.01
N PHE A 194 8.73 -12.43 -17.30
CA PHE A 194 8.13 -12.91 -16.06
C PHE A 194 8.40 -11.95 -14.90
N HIS A 195 9.55 -11.25 -14.90
CA HIS A 195 9.79 -10.14 -13.98
C HIS A 195 8.82 -8.98 -14.25
N GLU A 196 8.60 -8.63 -15.51
CA GLU A 196 7.59 -7.62 -15.88
C GLU A 196 6.18 -8.03 -15.42
N ALA A 197 5.80 -9.29 -15.63
CA ALA A 197 4.51 -9.81 -15.18
C ALA A 197 4.34 -9.72 -13.66
N ILE A 198 5.40 -10.00 -12.89
CA ILE A 198 5.42 -9.82 -11.43
C ILE A 198 5.21 -8.35 -11.06
N ALA A 199 5.91 -7.40 -11.71
CA ALA A 199 5.76 -5.98 -11.42
C ALA A 199 4.30 -5.52 -11.60
N HIS A 200 3.67 -5.96 -12.70
CA HIS A 200 2.26 -5.68 -12.95
C HIS A 200 1.32 -6.35 -11.94
N GLN A 201 1.58 -7.62 -11.60
CA GLN A 201 0.77 -8.37 -10.63
C GLN A 201 0.79 -7.68 -9.26
N GLU A 202 1.99 -7.39 -8.73
CA GLU A 202 2.13 -6.85 -7.38
C GLU A 202 1.60 -5.43 -7.25
N ILE A 203 1.77 -4.57 -8.27
CA ILE A 203 1.11 -3.25 -8.31
C ILE A 203 -0.42 -3.43 -8.46
N GLY A 204 -0.86 -4.39 -9.27
CA GLY A 204 -2.26 -4.71 -9.49
C GLY A 204 -3.00 -5.15 -8.23
N ARG A 205 -2.30 -5.78 -7.28
CA ARG A 205 -2.87 -6.20 -5.97
C ARG A 205 -3.43 -5.05 -5.15
N ILE A 206 -3.03 -3.80 -5.42
CA ILE A 206 -3.58 -2.61 -4.75
C ILE A 206 -5.08 -2.48 -5.01
N GLY A 207 -5.58 -2.94 -6.18
CA GLY A 207 -7.00 -2.99 -6.47
C GLY A 207 -7.69 -1.64 -6.70
N LEU A 208 -6.90 -0.56 -6.89
CA LEU A 208 -7.39 0.80 -7.11
C LEU A 208 -6.89 1.30 -8.48
N PRO A 209 -7.62 1.06 -9.58
CA PRO A 209 -7.12 1.29 -10.94
C PRO A 209 -6.81 2.77 -11.21
N GLY A 210 -7.56 3.72 -10.65
CA GLY A 210 -7.30 5.14 -10.81
C GLY A 210 -5.94 5.54 -10.22
N PHE A 211 -5.69 5.14 -8.98
CA PHE A 211 -4.38 5.29 -8.36
C PHE A 211 -3.27 4.55 -9.13
N ILE A 212 -3.47 3.29 -9.52
CA ILE A 212 -2.45 2.51 -10.24
C ILE A 212 -2.06 3.18 -11.57
N ASP A 213 -3.03 3.68 -12.33
CA ASP A 213 -2.78 4.37 -13.60
C ASP A 213 -2.02 5.69 -13.39
N SER A 214 -2.25 6.36 -12.25
CA SER A 214 -1.54 7.57 -11.88
C SER A 214 -0.04 7.36 -11.59
N LEU A 215 0.39 6.12 -11.31
CA LEU A 215 1.79 5.73 -11.08
C LEU A 215 2.63 5.66 -12.37
N GLY A 216 2.22 6.42 -13.40
CA GLY A 216 2.98 6.55 -14.65
C GLY A 216 2.50 5.68 -15.81
N ALA A 217 1.22 5.30 -15.88
CA ALA A 217 0.69 4.54 -17.03
C ALA A 217 0.92 5.26 -18.36
N GLY A 218 0.77 6.59 -18.40
CA GLY A 218 1.07 7.38 -19.59
C GLY A 218 2.53 7.26 -20.03
N TRP A 219 3.47 7.27 -19.08
CA TRP A 219 4.89 7.04 -19.35
C TRP A 219 5.13 5.60 -19.84
N LEU A 220 4.55 4.62 -19.15
CA LEU A 220 4.66 3.20 -19.48
C LEU A 220 4.24 2.89 -20.91
N ILE A 221 3.15 3.50 -21.39
CA ILE A 221 2.64 3.25 -22.75
C ILE A 221 3.46 4.03 -23.81
N SER A 222 3.96 5.22 -23.46
CA SER A 222 4.66 6.09 -24.41
C SER A 222 6.15 5.80 -24.54
N ALA A 223 6.83 5.46 -23.44
CA ALA A 223 8.28 5.26 -23.42
C ALA A 223 8.73 4.15 -24.39
N PRO A 224 8.10 2.96 -24.45
CA PRO A 224 8.48 1.94 -25.43
C PRO A 224 8.35 2.44 -26.88
N ALA A 225 7.30 3.20 -27.19
CA ALA A 225 7.13 3.76 -28.53
C ALA A 225 8.25 4.74 -28.89
N ILE A 226 8.68 5.57 -27.94
CA ILE A 226 9.80 6.48 -28.13
C ILE A 226 11.11 5.70 -28.30
N TYR A 227 11.38 4.72 -27.43
CA TYR A 227 12.60 3.91 -27.52
C TYR A 227 12.70 3.09 -28.81
N HIS A 228 11.58 2.62 -29.35
CA HIS A 228 11.58 1.79 -30.57
C HIS A 228 11.53 2.60 -31.87
N PHE A 229 10.89 3.77 -31.87
CA PHE A 229 10.56 4.51 -33.09
C PHE A 229 10.97 5.98 -33.09
N GLY A 230 11.53 6.48 -31.98
CA GLY A 230 12.08 7.83 -31.89
C GLY A 230 13.31 7.98 -32.77
N SER A 231 13.42 9.12 -33.45
CA SER A 231 14.68 9.52 -34.08
C SER A 231 15.66 10.03 -33.04
N GLU A 232 16.95 9.92 -33.32
CA GLU A 232 18.02 10.60 -32.56
C GLU A 232 17.88 12.14 -32.56
#